data_AF-A0A8X6XLG5-F1
#
_entry.id   AF-A0A8X6XLG5-F1
#
_cell.length_a   1.000
_cell.length_b   1.000
_cell.length_c   1.000
_cell.angle_alpha   90.00
_cell.angle_beta   90.00
_cell.angle_gamma   90.00
#
_symmetry.space_group_name_H-M   'P 1'
#
loop_
_entity.id
_entity.type
_entity.pdbx_description
1 polymer ?
#
loop_
_entity_poly.entity_id
_entity_poly.type
_entity_poly.pdbx_seq_one_letter_code
_entity_poly.pdbx_strand_id
1 'polypeptide(L)'
;MFSDSTVALSWIRGYVKQWKPFVSNRVHEIQDLTNLQNWRFVKGEQNPADIVSRGCSAEELLKNRRLWHGPHWLTLSEENWPKNEKIISGRH
;
A
#
# COMPACT_ATOMS: atom_id res chain seq x y z
N MET A 1 4.21 1.17 -5.57
CA MET A 1 2.84 1.17 -5.00
C MET A 1 2.92 1.32 -3.50
N PHE A 2 1.99 2.05 -2.90
CA PHE A 2 1.91 2.26 -1.46
C PHE A 2 0.68 1.58 -0.88
N SER A 3 0.81 1.06 0.34
CA SER A 3 -0.28 0.49 1.13
C SER A 3 -0.05 0.80 2.61
N ASP A 4 -1.12 1.03 3.36
CA ASP A 4 -1.11 1.14 4.82
C ASP A 4 -1.33 -0.20 5.53
N SER A 5 -1.64 -1.26 4.79
CA SER A 5 -1.79 -2.60 5.34
C SER A 5 -0.44 -3.29 5.46
N THR A 6 0.13 -3.29 6.66
CA THR A 6 1.35 -4.04 6.97
C THR A 6 1.15 -5.54 6.78
N VAL A 7 -0.06 -6.05 6.99
CA VAL A 7 -0.42 -7.46 6.72
C VAL A 7 -0.35 -7.76 5.23
N ALA A 8 -0.98 -6.96 4.38
CA ALA A 8 -0.94 -7.18 2.93
C ALA A 8 0.50 -7.07 2.39
N LEU A 9 1.28 -6.10 2.86
CA LEU A 9 2.70 -5.96 2.50
C LEU A 9 3.55 -7.13 3.00
N SER A 10 3.24 -7.68 4.19
CA SER A 10 3.89 -8.90 4.70
C SER A 10 3.59 -10.11 3.82
N TRP A 11 2.35 -10.22 3.33
CA TRP A 11 2.02 -11.25 2.35
C TRP A 11 2.75 -11.02 1.04
N ILE A 12 2.72 -9.83 0.45
CA ILE A 12 3.41 -9.57 -0.82
C ILE A 12 4.91 -9.92 -0.75
N ARG A 13 5.56 -9.70 0.39
CA ARG A 13 7.00 -10.02 0.59
C ARG A 13 7.27 -11.45 1.09
N GLY A 14 6.24 -12.16 1.54
CA GLY A 14 6.34 -13.46 2.16
C GLY A 14 6.30 -14.63 1.18
N TYR A 15 6.55 -15.84 1.70
CA TYR A 15 6.50 -17.06 0.90
C TYR A 15 5.07 -17.60 0.81
N VAL A 16 4.57 -17.68 -0.42
CA VAL A 16 3.14 -17.83 -0.76
C VAL A 16 2.54 -19.18 -0.33
N LYS A 17 3.35 -20.25 -0.23
CA LYS A 17 2.86 -21.64 0.02
C LYS A 17 2.17 -21.87 1.37
N GLN A 18 2.20 -20.90 2.28
CA GLN A 18 1.60 -21.04 3.62
C GLN A 18 0.18 -20.43 3.73
N TRP A 19 -0.36 -19.81 2.67
CA TRP A 19 -1.66 -19.15 2.75
C TRP A 19 -2.78 -19.92 2.07
N LYS A 20 -4.02 -19.56 2.45
CA LYS A 20 -5.23 -20.06 1.79
C LYS A 20 -5.16 -19.79 0.27
N PRO A 21 -5.70 -20.68 -0.59
CA PRO A 21 -5.56 -20.58 -2.04
C PRO A 21 -5.90 -19.21 -2.64
N PHE A 22 -6.95 -18.54 -2.12
CA PHE A 22 -7.34 -17.20 -2.56
C PHE A 22 -6.22 -16.16 -2.38
N VAL A 23 -5.61 -16.10 -1.19
CA VAL A 23 -4.52 -15.15 -0.88
C VAL A 23 -3.26 -15.55 -1.65
N SER A 24 -2.97 -16.85 -1.71
CA SER A 24 -1.83 -17.39 -2.44
C SER A 24 -1.85 -16.96 -3.91
N ASN A 25 -2.96 -17.18 -4.61
CA ASN A 25 -3.07 -16.88 -6.03
C ASN A 25 -2.90 -15.38 -6.33
N ARG A 26 -3.46 -14.51 -5.48
CA ARG A 26 -3.34 -13.06 -5.67
C ARG A 26 -1.95 -12.53 -5.37
N VAL A 27 -1.28 -13.08 -4.37
CA VAL A 27 0.10 -12.68 -4.09
C VAL A 27 1.04 -13.17 -5.19
N HIS A 28 0.83 -14.38 -5.72
CA HIS A 28 1.60 -14.87 -6.86
C HIS A 28 1.46 -13.95 -8.08
N GLU A 29 0.23 -13.58 -8.43
CA GLU A 29 -0.03 -12.64 -9.53
C GLU A 29 0.67 -11.28 -9.31
N ILE A 30 0.61 -10.73 -8.09
CA ILE A 30 1.32 -9.48 -7.75
C ILE A 30 2.83 -9.65 -7.89
N GLN A 31 3.39 -10.76 -7.40
CA GLN A 31 4.83 -11.05 -7.45
C GLN A 31 5.33 -11.23 -8.89
N ASP A 32 4.52 -11.83 -9.77
CA ASP A 32 4.84 -12.02 -11.18
C ASP A 32 4.78 -10.70 -11.97
N LEU A 33 3.80 -9.84 -11.66
CA LEU A 33 3.53 -8.63 -12.43
C LEU A 33 4.31 -7.40 -11.96
N THR A 34 4.91 -7.45 -10.76
CA THR A 34 5.52 -6.26 -10.15
C THR A 34 6.81 -6.56 -9.41
N ASN A 35 7.68 -5.55 -9.30
CA ASN A 35 8.87 -5.65 -8.46
C ASN A 35 8.51 -5.47 -6.98
N LEU A 36 8.87 -6.44 -6.14
CA LEU A 36 8.66 -6.42 -4.68
C LEU A 36 9.19 -5.15 -3.99
N GLN A 37 10.29 -4.57 -4.49
CA GLN A 37 10.88 -3.37 -3.93
C GLN A 37 10.01 -2.12 -4.13
N ASN A 38 9.11 -2.15 -5.09
CA ASN A 38 8.21 -1.05 -5.38
C ASN A 38 7.02 -1.00 -4.42
N TRP A 39 6.78 -2.05 -3.61
CA TRP A 39 5.71 -2.07 -2.61
C TRP A 39 6.20 -1.48 -1.30
N ARG A 40 5.63 -0.34 -0.91
CA ARG A 40 6.08 0.49 0.22
C ARG A 40 4.94 0.74 1.21
N PHE A 41 5.30 0.97 2.46
CA PHE A 41 4.34 1.36 3.48
C PHE A 41 4.06 2.87 3.41
N VAL A 42 2.80 3.25 3.62
CA VAL A 42 2.37 4.63 3.90
C VAL A 42 1.47 4.62 5.12
N LYS A 43 1.52 5.65 5.96
CA LYS A 43 0.58 5.76 7.08
C LYS A 43 -0.85 5.95 6.56
N GLY A 44 -1.84 5.36 7.23
CA GLY A 44 -3.25 5.47 6.82
C GLY A 44 -3.71 6.92 6.66
N GLU A 45 -3.27 7.86 7.51
CA GLU A 45 -3.65 9.28 7.37
C GLU A 45 -3.07 9.96 6.12
N GLN A 46 -2.06 9.34 5.51
CA GLN A 46 -1.40 9.79 4.29
C GLN A 46 -1.78 8.94 3.07
N ASN A 47 -2.56 7.86 3.25
CA ASN A 47 -3.06 7.03 2.18
C ASN A 47 -4.32 7.66 1.57
N PRO A 48 -4.28 8.20 0.34
CA PRO A 48 -5.46 8.83 -0.25
C PRO A 48 -6.59 7.84 -0.54
N ALA A 49 -6.28 6.54 -0.70
CA ALA A 49 -7.28 5.50 -0.93
C ALA A 49 -8.25 5.34 0.26
N ASP A 50 -7.80 5.70 1.46
CA ASP A 50 -8.59 5.61 2.69
C ASP A 50 -9.78 6.59 2.71
N ILE A 51 -9.66 7.69 1.97
CA ILE A 51 -10.71 8.70 1.84
C ILE A 51 -11.89 8.13 1.04
N VAL A 52 -11.60 7.37 -0.02
CA VAL A 52 -12.62 6.79 -0.89
C VAL A 52 -13.24 5.56 -0.24
N SER A 53 -12.44 4.72 0.43
CA SER A 53 -12.91 3.47 1.04
C SER A 53 -13.86 3.67 2.22
N ARG A 54 -13.76 4.80 2.94
CA ARG A 54 -14.63 5.13 4.09
C ARG A 54 -16.01 5.67 3.70
N GLY A 55 -16.24 5.90 2.40
CA GLY A 55 -17.45 6.57 1.91
C GLY A 55 -17.30 8.08 2.04
N CYS A 56 -17.23 8.76 0.91
CA CYS A 56 -17.08 10.20 0.80
C CYS A 56 -18.09 10.69 -0.25
N SER A 57 -18.74 11.83 0.00
CA SER A 57 -19.68 12.39 -0.98
C SER A 57 -18.96 12.84 -2.26
N ALA A 58 -19.68 12.89 -3.38
CA ALA A 58 -19.11 13.36 -4.65
C ALA A 58 -18.52 14.78 -4.54
N GLU A 59 -19.15 15.66 -3.77
CA GLU A 59 -18.68 17.03 -3.55
C GLU A 59 -17.37 17.07 -2.75
N GLU A 60 -17.29 16.30 -1.67
CA GLU A 60 -16.07 16.19 -0.87
C GLU A 60 -14.94 15.57 -1.70
N LEU A 61 -15.21 14.54 -2.51
CA LEU A 61 -14.22 13.95 -3.43
C LEU A 61 -13.66 14.98 -4.41
N LEU A 62 -14.51 15.82 -5.00
CA LEU A 62 -14.07 16.89 -5.93
C LEU A 62 -13.20 17.94 -5.22
N LYS A 63 -13.51 18.26 -3.97
CA LYS A 63 -12.75 19.23 -3.16
C LYS A 63 -11.51 18.62 -2.51
N ASN A 64 -11.38 17.29 -2.48
CA ASN A 64 -10.30 16.61 -1.79
C ASN A 64 -9.00 16.60 -2.61
N ARG A 65 -8.20 17.66 -2.46
CA ARG A 65 -6.90 17.78 -3.13
C ARG A 65 -5.94 16.62 -2.81
N ARG A 66 -6.03 15.99 -1.63
CA ARG A 66 -5.16 14.87 -1.26
C ARG A 66 -5.44 13.61 -2.08
N LEU A 67 -6.69 13.37 -2.47
CA LEU A 67 -7.04 12.26 -3.36
C LEU A 67 -6.37 12.41 -4.73
N TRP A 68 -6.42 13.61 -5.29
CA TRP A 68 -5.96 13.88 -6.66
C TRP A 68 -4.45 14.10 -6.77
N HIS A 69 -3.84 14.71 -5.75
CA HIS A 69 -2.42 15.06 -5.77
C HIS A 69 -1.55 14.16 -4.90
N GLY A 70 -2.15 13.34 -4.03
CA GLY A 70 -1.43 12.57 -3.04
C GLY A 70 -0.76 13.44 -1.97
N PRO A 71 0.06 12.82 -1.10
CA PRO A 71 0.88 13.54 -0.14
C PRO A 71 2.05 14.25 -0.83
N HIS A 72 2.47 15.40 -0.29
CA HIS A 72 3.49 16.25 -0.90
C HIS A 72 4.82 15.54 -1.17
N TRP A 73 5.25 14.63 -0.28
CA TRP A 73 6.49 13.89 -0.47
C TRP A 73 6.49 13.04 -1.74
N LEU A 74 5.33 12.67 -2.28
CA LEU A 74 5.24 11.87 -3.51
C LEU A 74 5.65 12.68 -4.75
N THR A 75 5.61 14.02 -4.68
CA THR A 75 6.12 14.90 -5.74
C THR A 75 7.63 15.15 -5.65
N LEU A 76 8.26 14.68 -4.57
CA LEU A 76 9.71 14.80 -4.38
C LEU A 76 10.41 13.55 -4.92
N SER A 77 11.73 13.63 -5.02
CA SER A 77 12.55 12.48 -5.38
C SER A 77 12.42 11.34 -4.36
N GLU A 78 12.62 10.10 -4.81
CA GLU A 78 12.35 8.89 -4.01
C GLU A 78 13.19 8.82 -2.73
N GLU A 79 14.33 9.50 -2.67
CA GLU A 79 15.16 9.61 -1.45
C GLU A 79 14.45 10.36 -0.31
N ASN A 80 13.45 11.18 -0.64
CA ASN A 80 12.64 11.96 0.29
C ASN A 80 11.33 11.27 0.67
N TRP A 81 11.06 10.08 0.11
CA TRP A 81 9.85 9.34 0.45
C TRP A 81 9.95 8.73 1.86
N PRO A 82 8.82 8.43 2.51
CA PRO A 82 8.81 7.69 3.77
C PRO A 82 9.64 6.41 3.63
N LYS A 83 10.64 6.27 4.51
CA LYS A 83 11.45 5.05 4.52
C LYS A 83 10.57 3.88 4.93
N ASN A 84 10.77 2.75 4.28
CA ASN A 84 10.09 1.51 4.66
C ASN A 84 10.40 1.22 6.13
N GLU A 85 9.39 1.30 7.00
CA GLU A 85 9.49 0.71 8.32
C GLU A 85 9.76 -0.80 8.12
N LYS A 86 10.63 -1.37 8.96
CA LYS A 86 10.88 -2.81 8.94
C LYS A 86 9.54 -3.48 9.22
N ILE A 87 8.91 -4.03 8.19
CA ILE A 87 7.74 -4.87 8.36
C ILE A 87 8.25 -6.10 9.10
N ILE A 88 8.00 -6.12 10.40
CA ILE A 88 8.34 -7.26 11.26
C ILE A 88 7.44 -8.38 10.75
N SER A 89 8.02 -9.33 10.02
CA SER A 89 7.34 -10.60 9.76
C SER A 89 7.01 -11.18 11.13
N GLY A 90 5.73 -11.20 11.49
CA GLY A 90 5.27 -11.87 12.70
C GLY A 90 5.88 -13.27 12.72
N ARG A 91 6.63 -13.57 13.79
CA ARG A 91 7.06 -14.94 14.06
C ARG A 91 5.79 -15.79 14.22
N HIS A 92 5.88 -16.97 13.60
CA HIS A 92 5.05 -18.17 13.73
C HIS A 92 3.98 -18.16 14.82
#